data_AF-A0A1V6FNF9-F1
#
_entry.id   AF-A0A1V6FNF9-F1
#
_cell.length_a   1.000
_cell.length_b   1.000
_cell.length_c   1.000
_cell.angle_alpha   90.00
_cell.angle_beta   90.00
_cell.angle_gamma   90.00
#
_symmetry.space_group_name_H-M   'P 1'
#
loop_
_entity.id
_entity.type
_entity.pdbx_description
1 polymer ?
#
loop_
_entity_poly.entity_id
_entity_poly.type
_entity_poly.pdbx_seq_one_letter_code
_entity_poly.pdbx_strand_id
1 'polypeptide(L)'
;MNKQERDTLIMTKLNEGMSLSDVQKILAQDYNIRMTYLELRLLADDLAVNWEKLDKPKPAPQPAEQAVTPEEDDESFDEDDDEDLDDDEDFEEEEEVAEPGAVKVTIDPAPRPGMILSGMVRFASGIRAGWMMDRRGRLNLDLPDDGPQPSQEDLQGFQEELRRVMQQKDEEMRRAANDGRTKVTINPVVPAGVKIGGNVEFASGAKGDWYIDNSGRMGFNPAEGSTNPTQEDVGLFQVVLQQELRKHGYGV
;
A
#
# COMPACT_ATOMS: atom_id res chain seq x y z
N MET A 1 -34.23 -22.37 -6.93
CA MET A 1 -33.79 -23.74 -6.57
C MET A 1 -33.88 -23.86 -5.05
N ASN A 2 -34.31 -25.01 -4.53
CA ASN A 2 -34.39 -25.27 -3.09
C ASN A 2 -33.03 -25.69 -2.52
N LYS A 3 -32.83 -25.55 -1.19
CA LYS A 3 -31.55 -25.87 -0.54
C LYS A 3 -31.05 -27.29 -0.88
N GLN A 4 -31.89 -28.31 -0.74
CA GLN A 4 -31.51 -29.71 -1.02
C GLN A 4 -31.09 -29.95 -2.49
N GLU A 5 -31.75 -29.29 -3.45
CA GLU A 5 -31.43 -29.41 -4.88
C GLU A 5 -30.07 -28.77 -5.18
N ARG A 6 -29.84 -27.55 -4.67
CA ARG A 6 -28.56 -26.83 -4.77
C ARG A 6 -27.42 -27.65 -4.16
N ASP A 7 -27.64 -28.17 -2.97
CA ASP A 7 -26.65 -28.93 -2.20
C ASP A 7 -26.31 -30.26 -2.92
N THR A 8 -27.31 -30.93 -3.53
CA THR A 8 -27.10 -32.11 -4.38
C THR A 8 -26.29 -31.77 -5.65
N LEU A 9 -26.55 -30.62 -6.28
CA LEU A 9 -25.79 -30.15 -7.44
C LEU A 9 -24.31 -29.87 -7.10
N ILE A 10 -24.07 -29.17 -5.98
CA ILE A 10 -22.72 -28.89 -5.45
C ILE A 10 -21.98 -30.21 -5.21
N MET A 11 -22.58 -31.14 -4.46
CA MET A 11 -21.99 -32.45 -4.18
C MET A 11 -21.68 -33.24 -5.45
N THR A 12 -22.56 -33.18 -6.46
CA THR A 12 -22.35 -33.86 -7.74
C THR A 12 -21.16 -33.27 -8.49
N LYS A 13 -21.13 -31.94 -8.69
CA LYS A 13 -20.08 -31.26 -9.47
C LYS A 13 -18.70 -31.37 -8.82
N LEU A 14 -18.62 -31.29 -7.49
CA LEU A 14 -17.35 -31.50 -6.79
C LEU A 14 -16.87 -32.95 -6.88
N ASN A 15 -17.77 -33.95 -6.81
CA ASN A 15 -17.38 -35.36 -7.00
C ASN A 15 -17.04 -35.74 -8.46
N GLU A 16 -17.47 -34.95 -9.44
CA GLU A 16 -16.98 -34.98 -10.84
C GLU A 16 -15.55 -34.41 -10.96
N GLY A 17 -15.03 -33.72 -9.93
CA GLY A 17 -13.69 -33.11 -9.90
C GLY A 17 -13.65 -31.64 -10.35
N MET A 18 -14.79 -30.95 -10.39
CA MET A 18 -14.87 -29.53 -10.71
C MET A 18 -14.31 -28.66 -9.56
N SER A 19 -13.70 -27.52 -9.88
CA SER A 19 -13.23 -26.58 -8.85
C SER A 19 -14.40 -25.85 -8.17
N LEU A 20 -14.22 -25.47 -6.90
CA LEU A 20 -15.18 -24.64 -6.17
C LEU A 20 -15.53 -23.35 -6.95
N SER A 21 -14.54 -22.73 -7.60
CA SER A 21 -14.73 -21.49 -8.37
C SER A 21 -15.61 -21.68 -9.61
N ASP A 22 -15.60 -22.87 -10.22
CA ASP A 22 -16.42 -23.15 -11.40
C ASP A 22 -17.84 -23.60 -11.01
N VAL A 23 -17.98 -24.31 -9.88
CA VAL A 23 -19.30 -24.54 -9.25
C VAL A 23 -19.94 -23.20 -8.84
N GLN A 24 -19.17 -22.25 -8.33
CA GLN A 24 -19.64 -20.90 -7.99
C GLN A 24 -20.15 -20.14 -9.22
N LYS A 25 -19.46 -20.25 -10.38
CA LYS A 25 -19.92 -19.67 -11.65
C LYS A 25 -21.22 -20.30 -12.13
N ILE A 26 -21.31 -21.64 -12.16
CA ILE A 26 -22.52 -22.37 -12.59
C ILE A 26 -23.73 -21.99 -11.72
N LEU A 27 -23.56 -21.91 -10.39
CA LEU A 27 -24.63 -21.47 -9.50
C LEU A 27 -25.09 -20.03 -9.79
N ALA A 28 -24.17 -19.12 -10.14
CA ALA A 28 -24.49 -17.74 -10.50
C ALA A 28 -25.08 -17.61 -11.91
N GLN A 29 -24.67 -18.43 -12.89
CA GLN A 29 -25.11 -18.36 -14.29
C GLN A 29 -26.41 -19.12 -14.54
N ASP A 30 -26.46 -20.41 -14.23
CA ASP A 30 -27.60 -21.28 -14.57
C ASP A 30 -28.78 -21.12 -13.59
N TYR A 31 -28.51 -20.65 -12.37
CA TYR A 31 -29.50 -20.62 -11.27
C TYR A 31 -29.64 -19.24 -10.59
N ASN A 32 -28.84 -18.24 -10.96
CA ASN A 32 -28.76 -16.91 -10.32
C ASN A 32 -28.57 -16.94 -8.79
N ILE A 33 -27.86 -17.95 -8.28
CA ILE A 33 -27.52 -18.11 -6.86
C ILE A 33 -26.10 -17.58 -6.63
N ARG A 34 -26.00 -16.29 -6.30
CA ARG A 34 -24.74 -15.68 -5.87
C ARG A 34 -24.36 -16.23 -4.48
N MET A 35 -23.28 -16.99 -4.43
CA MET A 35 -22.66 -17.50 -3.20
C MET A 35 -21.21 -17.02 -3.14
N THR A 36 -20.69 -16.75 -1.94
CA THR A 36 -19.25 -16.53 -1.75
C THR A 36 -18.49 -17.86 -1.77
N TYR A 37 -17.21 -17.80 -2.11
CA TYR A 37 -16.31 -18.95 -2.05
C TYR A 37 -16.27 -19.59 -0.64
N LEU A 38 -16.38 -18.76 0.42
CA LEU A 38 -16.37 -19.22 1.81
C LEU A 38 -17.63 -20.03 2.16
N GLU A 39 -18.82 -19.54 1.80
CA GLU A 39 -20.08 -20.26 2.02
C GLU A 39 -20.14 -21.56 1.21
N LEU A 40 -19.67 -21.54 -0.03
CA LEU A 40 -19.63 -22.72 -0.88
C LEU A 40 -18.66 -23.77 -0.32
N ARG A 41 -17.49 -23.34 0.18
CA ARG A 41 -16.53 -24.22 0.86
C ARG A 41 -17.10 -24.82 2.15
N LEU A 42 -17.83 -24.04 2.95
CA LEU A 42 -18.47 -24.50 4.19
C LEU A 42 -19.58 -25.53 3.91
N LEU A 43 -20.38 -25.32 2.85
CA LEU A 43 -21.39 -26.31 2.43
C LEU A 43 -20.75 -27.58 1.86
N ALA A 44 -19.63 -27.48 1.16
CA ALA A 44 -18.88 -28.62 0.65
C ALA A 44 -18.14 -29.43 1.74
N ASP A 45 -18.12 -28.95 3.00
CA ASP A 45 -17.59 -29.66 4.16
C ASP A 45 -18.72 -30.47 4.87
N ASP A 46 -19.90 -29.85 5.03
CA ASP A 46 -21.15 -30.48 5.53
C ASP A 46 -21.68 -31.57 4.58
N LEU A 47 -21.55 -31.34 3.27
CA LEU A 47 -21.81 -32.33 2.23
C LEU A 47 -20.55 -33.16 2.01
N ALA A 48 -20.57 -34.45 2.35
CA ALA A 48 -19.41 -35.35 2.31
C ALA A 48 -18.82 -35.56 0.89
N VAL A 49 -18.02 -34.59 0.44
CA VAL A 49 -17.32 -34.54 -0.85
C VAL A 49 -15.96 -35.22 -0.74
N ASN A 50 -15.58 -36.02 -1.75
CA ASN A 50 -14.23 -36.59 -1.79
C ASN A 50 -13.25 -35.53 -2.35
N TRP A 51 -12.62 -34.80 -1.43
CA TRP A 51 -11.60 -33.79 -1.72
C TRP A 51 -10.32 -34.37 -2.36
N GLU A 52 -10.00 -35.66 -2.17
CA GLU A 52 -8.82 -36.32 -2.77
C GLU A 52 -8.88 -36.35 -4.30
N LYS A 53 -10.08 -36.20 -4.89
CA LYS A 53 -10.26 -36.12 -6.35
C LYS A 53 -9.99 -34.73 -6.94
N LEU A 54 -10.04 -33.67 -6.13
CA LEU A 54 -9.82 -32.30 -6.59
C LEU A 54 -8.32 -31.95 -6.66
N ASP A 55 -7.45 -32.67 -5.94
CA ASP A 55 -6.01 -32.43 -5.96
C ASP A 55 -5.36 -33.06 -7.21
N LYS A 56 -5.49 -32.35 -8.33
CA LYS A 56 -4.72 -32.57 -9.55
C LYS A 56 -3.90 -31.32 -9.86
N PRO A 57 -2.64 -31.47 -10.31
CA PRO A 57 -1.69 -30.37 -10.35
C PRO A 57 -2.15 -29.24 -11.26
N LYS A 58 -2.04 -28.02 -10.74
CA LYS A 58 -2.33 -26.75 -11.42
C LYS A 58 -1.65 -26.71 -12.81
N PRO A 59 -2.40 -26.64 -13.92
CA PRO A 59 -1.81 -26.46 -15.24
C PRO A 59 -1.00 -25.16 -15.31
N ALA A 60 0.17 -25.22 -15.96
CA ALA A 60 1.01 -24.06 -16.20
C ALA A 60 0.33 -23.10 -17.20
N PRO A 61 0.58 -21.78 -17.12
CA PRO A 61 -0.05 -20.80 -17.99
C PRO A 61 0.44 -20.93 -19.44
N GLN A 62 -0.46 -20.63 -20.39
CA GLN A 62 -0.12 -20.33 -21.78
C GLN A 62 -0.89 -19.06 -22.23
N PRO A 63 -0.39 -18.29 -23.20
CA PRO A 63 -0.65 -16.85 -23.27
C PRO A 63 -1.42 -16.38 -24.51
N ALA A 64 -2.09 -15.23 -24.38
CA ALA A 64 -2.79 -14.48 -25.43
C ALA A 64 -4.03 -15.21 -26.04
N GLU A 65 -4.97 -14.56 -26.72
CA GLU A 65 -5.01 -13.19 -27.26
C GLU A 65 -6.31 -12.42 -26.90
N GLN A 66 -6.13 -11.13 -26.60
CA GLN A 66 -6.92 -9.94 -26.99
C GLN A 66 -8.48 -9.91 -26.94
N ALA A 67 -8.98 -8.73 -26.52
CA ALA A 67 -10.30 -8.15 -26.81
C ALA A 67 -11.54 -8.80 -26.15
N VAL A 68 -12.56 -8.08 -25.66
CA VAL A 68 -12.87 -6.63 -25.68
C VAL A 68 -13.38 -6.16 -24.30
N THR A 69 -13.02 -4.93 -23.91
CA THR A 69 -13.95 -3.95 -23.32
C THR A 69 -14.63 -3.21 -24.49
N PRO A 70 -15.91 -2.77 -24.40
CA PRO A 70 -16.33 -1.79 -23.38
C PRO A 70 -17.77 -1.96 -22.86
N GLU A 71 -18.28 -0.86 -22.29
CA GLU A 71 -19.68 -0.47 -22.04
C GLU A 71 -20.34 -0.92 -20.72
N GLU A 72 -20.83 0.10 -20.01
CA GLU A 72 -21.59 0.12 -18.76
C GLU A 72 -23.08 0.45 -19.08
N ASP A 73 -23.98 0.31 -18.09
CA ASP A 73 -25.38 0.81 -18.00
C ASP A 73 -26.02 0.11 -16.76
N ASP A 74 -26.98 0.57 -15.94
CA ASP A 74 -27.87 1.76 -15.77
C ASP A 74 -28.46 1.58 -14.32
N GLU A 75 -28.83 2.53 -13.44
CA GLU A 75 -29.17 3.98 -13.48
C GLU A 75 -28.42 4.79 -12.38
N SER A 76 -28.22 6.13 -12.55
CA SER A 76 -28.98 7.20 -11.83
C SER A 76 -28.25 8.52 -11.46
N PHE A 77 -28.58 9.59 -12.21
CA PHE A 77 -28.68 11.03 -11.82
C PHE A 77 -27.38 11.81 -11.42
N ASP A 78 -27.20 13.10 -11.76
CA ASP A 78 -28.09 14.09 -12.41
C ASP A 78 -27.31 15.23 -13.14
N GLU A 79 -28.02 15.97 -14.02
CA GLU A 79 -27.77 17.30 -14.65
C GLU A 79 -26.33 17.85 -14.96
N ASP A 80 -26.12 18.12 -16.26
CA ASP A 80 -25.41 19.25 -16.93
C ASP A 80 -24.15 19.93 -16.32
N ASP A 81 -23.00 19.81 -17.00
CA ASP A 81 -22.34 20.97 -17.65
C ASP A 81 -21.36 20.52 -18.76
N ASP A 82 -21.26 21.27 -19.87
CA ASP A 82 -20.25 21.10 -20.95
C ASP A 82 -19.08 22.08 -20.72
N GLU A 83 -17.82 21.63 -20.71
CA GLU A 83 -16.72 22.42 -21.30
C GLU A 83 -15.47 21.57 -21.63
N ASP A 84 -14.83 21.89 -22.76
CA ASP A 84 -13.75 21.12 -23.39
C ASP A 84 -12.47 21.02 -22.54
N LEU A 85 -11.82 19.84 -22.57
CA LEU A 85 -10.36 19.73 -22.61
C LEU A 85 -9.93 18.54 -23.49
N ASP A 86 -9.73 18.80 -24.79
CA ASP A 86 -8.70 18.09 -25.55
C ASP A 86 -7.34 18.45 -24.93
N ASP A 87 -6.59 17.47 -24.43
CA ASP A 87 -5.15 17.64 -24.16
C ASP A 87 -4.39 16.33 -24.43
N ASP A 88 -3.88 16.21 -25.65
CA ASP A 88 -2.90 15.17 -26.05
C ASP A 88 -1.53 15.47 -25.39
N GLU A 89 -1.45 15.50 -24.05
CA GLU A 89 -0.16 15.52 -23.32
C GLU A 89 0.52 14.15 -23.45
N ASP A 90 1.17 13.98 -24.60
CA ASP A 90 2.39 13.22 -24.90
C ASP A 90 2.98 12.47 -23.70
N PHE A 91 2.34 11.36 -23.32
CA PHE A 91 2.80 10.51 -22.25
C PHE A 91 3.98 9.67 -22.79
N GLU A 92 5.16 10.29 -22.84
CA GLU A 92 6.44 9.60 -22.98
C GLU A 92 6.58 8.62 -21.80
N GLU A 93 6.04 7.40 -21.96
CA GLU A 93 6.47 6.25 -21.18
C GLU A 93 7.95 6.02 -21.48
N GLU A 94 8.81 6.69 -20.71
CA GLU A 94 10.18 6.25 -20.49
C GLU A 94 10.13 4.84 -19.87
N GLU A 95 10.02 3.81 -20.73
CA GLU A 95 10.51 2.47 -20.44
C GLU A 95 12.01 2.60 -20.14
N GLU A 96 12.32 2.94 -18.89
CA GLU A 96 13.66 3.12 -18.37
C GLU A 96 14.43 1.80 -18.56
N VAL A 97 15.15 1.69 -19.69
CA VAL A 97 15.64 0.43 -20.26
C VAL A 97 16.50 -0.27 -19.23
N ALA A 98 15.93 -1.28 -18.57
CA ALA A 98 16.33 -1.63 -17.21
C ALA A 98 17.74 -2.22 -17.13
N GLU A 99 18.75 -1.36 -16.91
CA GLU A 99 20.17 -1.68 -17.07
C GLU A 99 20.56 -3.01 -16.39
N PRO A 100 21.05 -4.01 -17.14
CA PRO A 100 21.43 -5.30 -16.60
C PRO A 100 22.79 -5.21 -15.88
N GLY A 101 22.79 -4.60 -14.69
CA GLY A 101 23.98 -4.48 -13.84
C GLY A 101 23.79 -3.64 -12.57
N ALA A 102 22.74 -2.82 -12.46
CA ALA A 102 22.50 -1.98 -11.28
C ALA A 102 21.57 -2.64 -10.25
N VAL A 103 21.82 -2.40 -8.96
CA VAL A 103 20.86 -2.68 -7.88
C VAL A 103 19.88 -1.51 -7.78
N LYS A 104 18.59 -1.73 -8.03
CA LYS A 104 17.55 -0.69 -7.96
C LYS A 104 16.67 -0.90 -6.72
N VAL A 105 16.51 0.14 -5.92
CA VAL A 105 15.80 0.10 -4.61
C VAL A 105 14.64 1.08 -4.63
N THR A 106 13.45 0.63 -4.24
CA THR A 106 12.27 1.48 -4.03
C THR A 106 11.93 1.58 -2.54
N ILE A 107 11.23 2.64 -2.14
CA ILE A 107 10.61 2.80 -0.81
C ILE A 107 9.09 2.76 -1.00
N ASP A 108 8.37 2.01 -0.17
CA ASP A 108 6.91 2.00 -0.13
C ASP A 108 6.38 3.32 0.47
N PRO A 109 5.32 3.94 -0.09
CA PRO A 109 4.73 5.16 0.49
C PRO A 109 4.05 4.94 1.85
N ALA A 110 3.72 3.69 2.18
CA ALA A 110 3.19 3.28 3.48
C ALA A 110 4.03 2.10 4.02
N PRO A 111 4.73 2.23 5.17
CA PRO A 111 5.55 1.16 5.70
C PRO A 111 4.70 0.01 6.25
N ARG A 112 5.16 -1.23 6.03
CA ARG A 112 4.49 -2.45 6.55
C ARG A 112 4.30 -2.40 8.08
N PRO A 113 3.22 -3.00 8.65
CA PRO A 113 2.90 -2.90 10.07
C PRO A 113 4.07 -3.24 11.02
N GLY A 114 4.42 -2.29 11.89
CA GLY A 114 5.53 -2.41 12.85
C GLY A 114 6.89 -1.90 12.35
N MET A 115 7.04 -1.68 11.05
CA MET A 115 8.24 -1.09 10.44
C MET A 115 8.19 0.45 10.46
N ILE A 116 9.30 1.09 10.11
CA ILE A 116 9.39 2.55 9.85
C ILE A 116 9.53 2.86 8.36
N LEU A 117 10.16 1.94 7.62
CA LEU A 117 10.31 1.96 6.17
C LEU A 117 10.18 0.52 5.66
N SER A 118 9.63 0.37 4.46
CA SER A 118 9.73 -0.86 3.68
C SER A 118 9.85 -0.52 2.20
N GLY A 119 10.11 -1.52 1.38
CA GLY A 119 10.19 -1.35 -0.07
C GLY A 119 10.57 -2.65 -0.77
N MET A 120 10.92 -2.54 -2.05
CA MET A 120 11.45 -3.64 -2.85
C MET A 120 12.88 -3.32 -3.29
N VAL A 121 13.68 -4.36 -3.48
CA VAL A 121 14.99 -4.29 -4.14
C VAL A 121 15.02 -5.28 -5.30
N ARG A 122 15.49 -4.81 -6.45
CA ARG A 122 15.96 -5.63 -7.57
C ARG A 122 17.47 -5.59 -7.57
N PHE A 123 18.09 -6.71 -7.26
CA PHE A 123 19.55 -6.87 -7.25
C PHE A 123 20.13 -6.96 -8.67
N ALA A 124 21.44 -6.74 -8.80
CA ALA A 124 22.14 -6.78 -10.09
C ALA A 124 22.14 -8.20 -10.70
N SER A 125 22.16 -9.23 -9.84
CA SER A 125 21.89 -10.63 -10.18
C SER A 125 20.46 -10.92 -10.67
N GLY A 126 19.58 -9.91 -10.76
CA GLY A 126 18.19 -10.02 -11.19
C GLY A 126 17.21 -10.49 -10.11
N ILE A 127 17.73 -10.92 -8.95
CA ILE A 127 16.94 -11.35 -7.79
C ILE A 127 16.06 -10.19 -7.29
N ARG A 128 14.82 -10.49 -6.91
CA ARG A 128 13.90 -9.53 -6.28
C ARG A 128 13.63 -9.95 -4.84
N ALA A 129 13.70 -9.00 -3.92
CA ALA A 129 13.36 -9.20 -2.50
C ALA A 129 12.58 -7.99 -1.98
N GLY A 130 11.72 -8.21 -0.98
CA GLY A 130 11.26 -7.11 -0.14
C GLY A 130 12.38 -6.70 0.82
N TRP A 131 12.34 -5.46 1.30
CA TRP A 131 13.17 -5.04 2.43
C TRP A 131 12.33 -4.23 3.42
N MET A 132 12.72 -4.30 4.69
CA MET A 132 11.98 -3.70 5.81
C MET A 132 12.96 -3.18 6.86
N MET A 133 12.72 -1.99 7.39
CA MET A 133 13.48 -1.44 8.52
C MET A 133 12.58 -1.30 9.74
N ASP A 134 12.99 -1.88 10.88
CA ASP A 134 12.24 -1.76 12.13
C ASP A 134 12.53 -0.44 12.89
N ARG A 135 11.74 -0.16 13.93
CA ARG A 135 11.91 1.00 14.82
C ARG A 135 13.25 1.06 15.59
N ARG A 136 14.14 0.07 15.41
CA ARG A 136 15.50 0.02 15.98
C ARG A 136 16.57 0.21 14.90
N GLY A 137 16.18 0.56 13.67
CA GLY A 137 17.08 0.71 12.53
C GLY A 137 17.60 -0.60 11.97
N ARG A 138 17.00 -1.75 12.33
CA ARG A 138 17.44 -3.05 11.83
C ARG A 138 16.79 -3.32 10.47
N LEU A 139 17.64 -3.45 9.45
CA LEU A 139 17.27 -3.81 8.10
C LEU A 139 17.12 -5.33 7.98
N ASN A 140 15.94 -5.79 7.56
CA ASN A 140 15.65 -7.17 7.20
C ASN A 140 15.40 -7.26 5.69
N LEU A 141 15.79 -8.38 5.09
CA LEU A 141 15.45 -8.75 3.71
C LEU A 141 14.40 -9.86 3.71
N ASP A 142 13.36 -9.67 2.91
CA ASP A 142 12.20 -10.53 2.72
C ASP A 142 12.41 -11.29 1.40
N LEU A 143 13.06 -12.46 1.50
CA LEU A 143 13.36 -13.34 0.38
C LEU A 143 12.30 -14.45 0.32
N PRO A 144 11.81 -14.84 -0.88
CA PRO A 144 10.91 -15.99 -1.00
C PRO A 144 11.62 -17.29 -0.57
N ASP A 145 10.91 -18.21 0.08
CA ASP A 145 11.50 -19.38 0.76
C ASP A 145 12.34 -20.32 -0.14
N ASP A 146 11.95 -20.46 -1.42
CA ASP A 146 12.66 -21.24 -2.44
C ASP A 146 13.53 -20.35 -3.36
N GLY A 147 13.80 -19.11 -2.93
CA GLY A 147 14.46 -18.09 -3.73
C GLY A 147 15.99 -18.22 -3.79
N PRO A 148 16.63 -17.82 -4.91
CA PRO A 148 18.08 -17.65 -4.95
C PRO A 148 18.52 -16.57 -3.95
N GLN A 149 19.57 -16.86 -3.18
CA GLN A 149 20.10 -15.93 -2.18
C GLN A 149 21.00 -14.85 -2.84
N PRO A 150 20.88 -13.56 -2.45
CA PRO A 150 21.71 -12.48 -3.00
C PRO A 150 23.22 -12.71 -2.78
N SER A 151 24.03 -12.30 -3.75
CA SER A 151 25.49 -12.38 -3.64
C SER A 151 26.07 -11.35 -2.66
N GLN A 152 27.35 -11.49 -2.32
CA GLN A 152 28.02 -10.52 -1.44
C GLN A 152 28.17 -9.13 -2.10
N GLU A 153 28.25 -9.05 -3.42
CA GLU A 153 28.23 -7.78 -4.16
C GLU A 153 26.84 -7.17 -4.18
N ASP A 154 25.80 -7.97 -4.46
CA ASP A 154 24.39 -7.55 -4.40
C ASP A 154 24.03 -6.92 -3.04
N LEU A 155 24.47 -7.55 -1.94
CA LEU A 155 24.24 -7.06 -0.57
C LEU A 155 25.02 -5.78 -0.23
N GLN A 156 26.15 -5.51 -0.89
CA GLN A 156 26.89 -4.26 -0.74
C GLN A 156 26.22 -3.14 -1.53
N GLY A 157 25.96 -3.36 -2.82
CA GLY A 157 25.28 -2.40 -3.69
C GLY A 157 23.90 -2.00 -3.15
N PHE A 158 23.13 -2.96 -2.62
CA PHE A 158 21.86 -2.67 -1.93
C PHE A 158 22.02 -1.76 -0.72
N GLN A 159 23.02 -1.99 0.14
CA GLN A 159 23.24 -1.13 1.31
C GLN A 159 23.71 0.27 0.94
N GLU A 160 24.43 0.44 -0.17
CA GLU A 160 24.85 1.76 -0.67
C GLU A 160 23.69 2.49 -1.33
N GLU A 161 22.96 1.86 -2.25
CA GLU A 161 21.84 2.48 -2.96
C GLU A 161 20.65 2.74 -2.02
N LEU A 162 20.34 1.86 -1.05
CA LEU A 162 19.34 2.15 -0.02
C LEU A 162 19.72 3.40 0.80
N ARG A 163 21.01 3.57 1.17
CA ARG A 163 21.48 4.78 1.86
C ARG A 163 21.38 6.01 0.97
N ARG A 164 21.59 5.89 -0.35
CA ARG A 164 21.44 6.98 -1.32
C ARG A 164 19.97 7.38 -1.51
N VAL A 165 19.07 6.41 -1.72
CA VAL A 165 17.63 6.64 -1.91
C VAL A 165 17.00 7.23 -0.64
N MET A 166 17.39 6.77 0.55
CA MET A 166 16.98 7.41 1.81
C MET A 166 17.47 8.87 1.88
N GLN A 167 18.75 9.15 1.60
CA GLN A 167 19.28 10.53 1.58
C GLN A 167 18.58 11.42 0.55
N GLN A 168 18.20 10.88 -0.60
CA GLN A 168 17.43 11.60 -1.63
C GLN A 168 16.02 11.91 -1.13
N LYS A 169 15.31 10.95 -0.52
CA LYS A 169 13.97 11.18 0.05
C LYS A 169 13.99 12.09 1.28
N ASP A 170 15.04 12.04 2.10
CA ASP A 170 15.30 13.01 3.18
C ASP A 170 15.55 14.42 2.63
N GLU A 171 16.33 14.57 1.54
CA GLU A 171 16.52 15.88 0.92
C GLU A 171 15.23 16.38 0.24
N GLU A 172 14.49 15.52 -0.44
CA GLU A 172 13.19 15.83 -1.05
C GLU A 172 12.18 16.29 0.02
N MET A 173 12.03 15.53 1.11
CA MET A 173 11.22 15.95 2.26
C MET A 173 11.73 17.26 2.87
N ARG A 174 13.05 17.52 2.88
CA ARG A 174 13.59 18.81 3.34
C ARG A 174 13.32 19.96 2.36
N ARG A 175 13.27 19.70 1.05
CA ARG A 175 12.89 20.67 0.02
C ARG A 175 11.40 20.98 0.11
N ALA A 176 10.55 19.96 0.28
CA ALA A 176 9.13 20.12 0.56
C ALA A 176 8.87 20.83 1.90
N ALA A 177 9.64 20.53 2.95
CA ALA A 177 9.59 21.29 4.22
C ALA A 177 9.96 22.79 4.07
N ASN A 178 10.51 23.21 2.91
CA ASN A 178 10.80 24.60 2.59
C ASN A 178 9.79 25.22 1.60
N ASP A 179 8.84 24.45 1.03
CA ASP A 179 7.88 24.95 0.03
C ASP A 179 6.71 25.73 0.65
N GLY A 180 6.47 25.58 1.95
CA GLY A 180 5.44 26.28 2.71
C GLY A 180 4.04 25.66 2.67
N ARG A 181 3.85 24.49 2.04
CA ARG A 181 2.59 23.73 2.08
C ARG A 181 2.26 23.28 3.51
N THR A 182 3.24 22.69 4.21
CA THR A 182 3.13 22.34 5.63
C THR A 182 3.54 23.53 6.49
N LYS A 183 2.59 24.11 7.22
CA LYS A 183 2.77 25.28 8.08
C LYS A 183 2.72 24.85 9.54
N VAL A 184 3.75 25.17 10.32
CA VAL A 184 3.84 24.88 11.75
C VAL A 184 3.98 26.18 12.51
N THR A 185 3.13 26.38 13.53
CA THR A 185 3.27 27.47 14.50
C THR A 185 3.72 26.92 15.85
N ILE A 186 4.38 27.75 16.66
CA ILE A 186 4.72 27.47 18.06
C ILE A 186 3.94 28.46 18.93
N ASN A 187 3.08 27.95 19.80
CA ASN A 187 2.29 28.78 20.72
C ASN A 187 3.09 28.96 22.03
N PRO A 188 3.38 30.20 22.47
CA PRO A 188 4.21 30.46 23.66
C PRO A 188 3.50 30.18 24.99
N VAL A 189 2.18 29.97 24.96
CA VAL A 189 1.36 29.57 26.11
C VAL A 189 0.74 28.21 25.78
N VAL A 190 1.03 27.21 26.62
CA VAL A 190 0.62 25.81 26.43
C VAL A 190 -0.06 25.27 27.68
N PRO A 191 -0.93 24.24 27.58
CA PRO A 191 -1.62 23.65 28.73
C PRO A 191 -0.66 23.01 29.76
N ALA A 192 -1.14 22.88 31.01
CA ALA A 192 -0.36 22.25 32.07
C ALA A 192 0.02 20.79 31.72
N GLY A 193 1.33 20.49 31.75
CA GLY A 193 1.89 19.19 31.36
C GLY A 193 2.48 19.14 29.95
N VAL A 194 2.19 20.15 29.11
CA VAL A 194 2.84 20.38 27.82
C VAL A 194 4.09 21.23 28.03
N LYS A 195 5.21 20.84 27.40
CA LYS A 195 6.47 21.59 27.40
C LYS A 195 6.52 22.62 26.28
N ILE A 196 6.02 22.24 25.10
CA ILE A 196 5.88 23.11 23.92
C ILE A 196 4.79 22.53 23.00
N GLY A 197 4.13 23.37 22.21
CA GLY A 197 3.05 22.97 21.30
C GLY A 197 2.64 24.13 20.41
N GLY A 198 1.67 23.91 19.56
CA GLY A 198 1.17 24.91 18.62
C GLY A 198 0.20 24.31 17.63
N ASN A 199 -0.01 24.98 16.50
CA ASN A 199 -0.90 24.53 15.44
C ASN A 199 -0.09 24.03 14.24
N VAL A 200 -0.65 23.08 13.52
CA VAL A 200 -0.11 22.59 12.25
C VAL A 200 -1.24 22.53 11.21
N GLU A 201 -0.91 22.98 10.01
CA GLU A 201 -1.66 22.75 8.77
C GLU A 201 -0.72 21.97 7.85
N PHE A 202 -1.11 20.76 7.48
CA PHE A 202 -0.30 19.82 6.70
C PHE A 202 -0.62 19.93 5.20
N ALA A 203 0.28 19.48 4.34
CA ALA A 203 0.13 19.53 2.88
C ALA A 203 -1.12 18.77 2.37
N SER A 204 -1.54 17.71 3.05
CA SER A 204 -2.79 16.96 2.76
C SER A 204 -4.09 17.66 3.18
N GLY A 205 -4.03 18.86 3.77
CA GLY A 205 -5.20 19.54 4.36
C GLY A 205 -5.61 19.03 5.75
N ALA A 206 -4.91 18.02 6.28
CA ALA A 206 -4.97 17.68 7.70
C ALA A 206 -4.51 18.89 8.54
N LYS A 207 -5.11 19.12 9.71
CA LYS A 207 -4.83 20.28 10.56
C LYS A 207 -5.25 20.05 12.01
N GLY A 208 -4.57 20.69 12.95
CA GLY A 208 -4.88 20.53 14.38
C GLY A 208 -3.85 21.13 15.33
N ASP A 209 -3.99 20.79 16.61
CA ASP A 209 -3.04 21.16 17.67
C ASP A 209 -2.00 20.05 17.84
N TRP A 210 -0.71 20.40 17.77
CA TRP A 210 0.39 19.52 18.13
C TRP A 210 0.98 19.93 19.48
N TYR A 211 1.50 18.96 20.23
CA TYR A 211 2.14 19.22 21.52
C TYR A 211 3.24 18.21 21.81
N ILE A 212 4.16 18.60 22.70
CA ILE A 212 5.19 17.73 23.28
C ILE A 212 5.05 17.81 24.79
N ASP A 213 4.79 16.67 25.44
CA ASP A 213 4.62 16.60 26.89
C ASP A 213 5.94 16.76 27.66
N ASN A 214 5.85 16.88 28.99
CA ASN A 214 7.03 16.97 29.86
C ASN A 214 7.96 15.74 29.83
N SER A 215 7.56 14.61 29.24
CA SER A 215 8.41 13.44 29.00
C SER A 215 9.03 13.41 27.58
N GLY A 216 8.79 14.45 26.76
CA GLY A 216 9.28 14.54 25.39
C GLY A 216 8.45 13.78 24.37
N ARG A 217 7.27 13.26 24.74
CA ARG A 217 6.38 12.56 23.79
C ARG A 217 5.56 13.57 23.02
N MET A 218 5.63 13.47 21.69
CA MET A 218 4.78 14.20 20.76
C MET A 218 3.35 13.64 20.75
N GLY A 219 2.37 14.52 20.71
CA GLY A 219 0.96 14.21 20.48
C GLY A 219 0.36 15.18 19.46
N PHE A 220 -0.72 14.76 18.81
CA PHE A 220 -1.47 15.56 17.83
C PHE A 220 -2.96 15.34 18.04
N ASN A 221 -3.72 16.43 18.10
CA ASN A 221 -5.17 16.47 18.18
C ASN A 221 -5.69 17.06 16.86
N PRO A 222 -6.36 16.28 15.98
CA PRO A 222 -6.96 16.84 14.77
C PRO A 222 -8.06 17.84 15.10
N ALA A 223 -8.18 18.89 14.29
CA ALA A 223 -9.29 19.83 14.39
C ALA A 223 -10.62 19.18 13.95
N GLU A 224 -11.74 19.76 14.38
CA GLU A 224 -13.07 19.28 13.98
C GLU A 224 -13.24 19.30 12.45
N GLY A 225 -13.71 18.18 11.89
CA GLY A 225 -13.82 17.98 10.43
C GLY A 225 -12.49 17.79 9.69
N SER A 226 -11.36 17.62 10.38
CA SER A 226 -10.06 17.39 9.72
C SER A 226 -9.75 15.90 9.49
N THR A 227 -9.04 15.62 8.40
CA THR A 227 -8.44 14.32 8.09
C THR A 227 -7.27 14.00 9.04
N ASN A 228 -6.95 12.71 9.17
CA ASN A 228 -5.68 12.31 9.79
C ASN A 228 -4.51 12.66 8.84
N PRO A 229 -3.38 13.18 9.35
CA PRO A 229 -2.19 13.41 8.53
C PRO A 229 -1.63 12.10 7.99
N THR A 230 -1.09 12.14 6.78
CA THR A 230 -0.44 11.00 6.12
C THR A 230 0.92 10.69 6.74
N GLN A 231 1.54 9.57 6.33
CA GLN A 231 2.89 9.22 6.77
C GLN A 231 3.95 10.24 6.28
N GLU A 232 3.73 10.84 5.11
CA GLU A 232 4.60 11.90 4.59
C GLU A 232 4.42 13.21 5.36
N ASP A 233 3.18 13.61 5.64
CA ASP A 233 2.85 14.77 6.48
C ASP A 233 3.56 14.72 7.84
N VAL A 234 3.56 13.56 8.50
CA VAL A 234 4.24 13.32 9.79
C VAL A 234 5.77 13.38 9.67
N GLY A 235 6.33 13.02 8.51
CA GLY A 235 7.75 13.20 8.20
C GLY A 235 8.11 14.67 8.00
N LEU A 236 7.41 15.35 7.08
CA LEU A 236 7.56 16.78 6.79
C LEU A 236 7.42 17.63 8.06
N PHE A 237 6.41 17.36 8.88
CA PHE A 237 6.17 18.08 10.13
C PHE A 237 7.34 18.02 11.10
N GLN A 238 8.00 16.87 11.25
CA GLN A 238 9.19 16.75 12.10
C GLN A 238 10.36 17.61 11.58
N VAL A 239 10.50 17.73 10.25
CA VAL A 239 11.52 18.60 9.64
C VAL A 239 11.16 20.07 9.83
N VAL A 240 9.94 20.49 9.46
CA VAL A 240 9.47 21.89 9.60
C VAL A 240 9.52 22.34 11.07
N LEU A 241 9.04 21.52 12.01
CA LEU A 241 9.08 21.81 13.44
C LEU A 241 10.51 22.01 13.95
N GLN A 242 11.48 21.18 13.54
CA GLN A 242 12.88 21.40 13.88
C GLN A 242 13.43 22.70 13.32
N GLN A 243 13.00 23.13 12.13
CA GLN A 243 13.37 24.46 11.61
C GLN A 243 12.79 25.56 12.50
N GLU A 244 11.50 25.47 12.83
CA GLU A 244 10.77 26.51 13.56
C GLU A 244 11.25 26.65 15.01
N LEU A 245 11.56 25.52 15.67
CA LEU A 245 12.19 25.49 16.99
C LEU A 245 13.54 26.22 16.99
N ARG A 246 14.38 26.01 15.97
CA ARG A 246 15.67 26.71 15.85
C ARG A 246 15.48 28.22 15.61
N LYS A 247 14.54 28.63 14.75
CA LYS A 247 14.20 30.05 14.52
C LYS A 247 13.77 30.74 15.82
N HIS A 248 12.98 30.05 16.65
CA HIS A 248 12.47 30.53 17.93
C HIS A 248 13.44 30.35 19.11
N GLY A 249 14.68 29.89 18.88
CA GLY A 249 15.69 29.74 19.94
C GLY A 249 15.50 28.55 20.88
N TYR A 250 14.62 27.60 20.53
CA TYR A 250 14.41 26.34 21.27
C TYR A 250 15.34 25.19 20.83
N GLY A 251 16.29 25.46 19.92
CA GLY A 251 17.31 24.49 19.50
C GLY A 251 18.41 24.31 20.55
N VAL A 252 18.89 23.06 20.68
CA VAL A 252 20.09 22.66 21.44
C VAL A 252 21.09 22.08 20.45
#